data_AF-A0A3A8PHJ7-F1
#
_entry.id   AF-A0A3A8PHJ7-F1
#
_cell.length_a   1.000
_cell.length_b   1.000
_cell.length_c   1.000
_cell.angle_alpha   90.00
_cell.angle_beta   90.00
_cell.angle_gamma   90.00
#
_symmetry.space_group_name_H-M   'P 1'
#
loop_
_entity.id
_entity.type
_entity.pdbx_description
1 polymer ?
#
loop_
_entity_poly.entity_id
_entity_poly.type
_entity_poly.pdbx_seq_one_letter_code
_entity_poly.pdbx_strand_id
1 'polypeptide(L)'
;QTPSPIRAEPTSPDAARPVEVLRVSARKVRGDAELTRMAGPALLSRATDPIAIEVQTQEPLGSLERSSSPEIYLNGERVGDTWAVPPDRLFVFLPDAASLKDANEVTVAWLGNEAQTRSTRPATLTRQMLP
;
A
#
# COMPACT_ATOMS: atom_id res chain seq x y z
N GLN A 1 -17.39 -4.52 -47.51
CA GLN A 1 -17.70 -4.30 -46.08
C GLN A 1 -16.36 -4.21 -45.36
N THR A 2 -16.00 -3.03 -44.88
CA THR A 2 -14.72 -2.78 -44.21
C THR A 2 -14.88 -3.14 -42.73
N PRO A 3 -14.08 -4.06 -42.16
CA PRO A 3 -14.19 -4.34 -40.74
C PRO A 3 -13.66 -3.12 -39.97
N SER A 4 -14.49 -2.58 -39.08
CA SER A 4 -14.13 -1.51 -38.15
C SER A 4 -12.94 -1.94 -37.28
N PRO A 5 -12.03 -1.01 -36.92
CA PRO A 5 -10.94 -1.34 -36.01
C PRO A 5 -11.53 -1.70 -34.64
N ILE A 6 -11.08 -2.83 -34.10
CA ILE A 6 -11.36 -3.25 -32.73
C ILE A 6 -10.84 -2.13 -31.82
N ARG A 7 -11.76 -1.34 -31.27
CA ARG A 7 -11.46 -0.40 -30.20
C ARG A 7 -11.04 -1.27 -29.02
N ALA A 8 -9.75 -1.26 -28.68
CA ALA A 8 -9.28 -1.84 -27.43
C ALA A 8 -10.05 -1.12 -26.30
N GLU A 9 -10.98 -1.83 -25.68
CA GLU A 9 -11.55 -1.41 -24.42
C GLU A 9 -10.38 -1.28 -23.42
N PRO A 10 -10.32 -0.22 -22.60
CA PRO A 10 -9.38 -0.23 -21.49
C PRO A 10 -9.76 -1.44 -20.66
N THR A 11 -8.89 -2.45 -20.61
CA THR A 11 -9.03 -3.57 -19.68
C THR A 11 -9.14 -2.95 -18.30
N SER A 12 -10.37 -2.91 -17.76
CA SER A 12 -10.57 -2.82 -16.33
C SER A 12 -9.59 -3.84 -15.72
N PRO A 13 -8.70 -3.44 -14.80
CA PRO A 13 -7.71 -4.38 -14.29
C PRO A 13 -8.49 -5.58 -13.74
N ASP A 14 -8.15 -6.75 -14.28
CA ASP A 14 -8.71 -8.05 -13.96
C ASP A 14 -9.17 -8.09 -12.50
N ALA A 15 -10.49 -8.14 -12.31
CA ALA A 15 -11.07 -8.30 -11.01
C ALA A 15 -10.57 -9.63 -10.40
N ALA A 16 -10.12 -9.55 -9.14
CA ALA A 16 -9.90 -10.68 -8.22
C ALA A 16 -8.58 -11.49 -8.30
N ARG A 17 -7.44 -10.90 -8.68
CA ARG A 17 -6.13 -11.54 -8.45
C ARG A 17 -5.39 -10.98 -7.23
N PRO A 18 -4.55 -11.80 -6.56
CA PRO A 18 -3.69 -11.35 -5.46
C PRO A 18 -2.79 -10.17 -5.85
N VAL A 19 -2.69 -9.18 -4.96
CA VAL A 19 -1.74 -8.07 -5.09
C VAL A 19 -0.44 -8.48 -4.42
N GLU A 20 0.52 -8.93 -5.22
CA GLU A 20 1.79 -9.45 -4.70
C GLU A 20 2.76 -8.32 -4.33
N VAL A 21 3.40 -8.44 -3.18
CA VAL A 21 4.40 -7.47 -2.68
C VAL A 21 5.78 -7.81 -3.24
N LEU A 22 6.48 -6.82 -3.79
CA LEU A 22 7.85 -6.93 -4.27
C LEU A 22 8.84 -6.55 -3.17
N ARG A 23 8.60 -5.42 -2.51
CA ARG A 23 9.49 -4.86 -1.48
C ARG A 23 8.67 -4.13 -0.44
N VAL A 24 9.15 -4.20 0.80
CA VAL A 24 8.70 -3.35 1.90
C VAL A 24 9.89 -2.62 2.51
N SER A 25 9.68 -1.38 2.92
CA SER A 25 10.66 -0.58 3.66
C SER A 25 9.96 0.37 4.61
N ALA A 26 10.60 0.70 5.74
CA ALA A 26 10.15 1.75 6.62
C ALA A 26 10.98 3.02 6.40
N ARG A 27 10.33 4.17 6.47
CA ARG A 27 10.96 5.49 6.28
C ARG A 27 10.55 6.44 7.39
N LYS A 28 11.49 7.26 7.82
CA LYS A 28 11.21 8.30 8.81
C LYS A 28 10.39 9.39 8.16
N VAL A 29 9.25 9.74 8.77
CA VAL A 29 8.39 10.79 8.22
C VAL A 29 8.99 12.18 8.52
N ARG A 30 9.46 12.38 9.75
CA ARG A 30 10.08 13.66 10.15
C ARG A 30 11.39 13.88 9.40
N GLY A 31 11.46 14.97 8.65
CA GLY A 31 12.62 15.33 7.83
C GLY A 31 12.44 15.02 6.33
N ASP A 32 11.38 14.29 5.97
CA ASP A 32 10.99 14.06 4.58
C ASP A 32 9.74 14.88 4.25
N ALA A 33 9.89 15.87 3.36
CA ALA A 33 8.83 16.83 3.06
C ALA A 33 7.62 16.20 2.36
N GLU A 34 7.85 15.20 1.51
CA GLU A 34 6.78 14.51 0.78
C GLU A 34 5.98 13.62 1.75
N LEU A 35 6.69 12.81 2.55
CA LEU A 35 6.04 11.94 3.55
C LEU A 35 5.32 12.74 4.63
N THR A 36 5.90 13.87 5.07
CA THR A 36 5.25 14.78 6.03
C THR A 36 3.93 15.32 5.47
N ARG A 37 3.91 15.71 4.19
CA ARG A 37 2.71 16.20 3.53
C ARG A 37 1.65 15.09 3.39
N MET A 38 2.05 13.87 3.01
CA MET A 38 1.14 12.73 2.85
C MET A 38 0.56 12.25 4.19
N ALA A 39 1.38 12.17 5.25
CA ALA A 39 0.94 11.76 6.58
C ALA A 39 -0.13 12.71 7.15
N GLY A 40 -0.03 13.99 6.81
CA GLY A 40 -1.00 15.02 7.17
C GLY A 40 -0.87 15.50 8.63
N PRO A 41 -1.35 16.71 8.93
CA PRO A 41 -1.14 17.36 10.22
C PRO A 41 -1.83 16.65 11.38
N ALA A 42 -2.97 15.98 11.12
CA ALA A 42 -3.74 15.30 12.16
C ALA A 42 -3.01 14.08 12.74
N LEU A 43 -2.31 13.30 11.89
CA LEU A 43 -1.48 12.19 12.37
C LEU A 43 -0.25 12.73 13.08
N LEU A 44 0.41 13.72 12.49
CA LEU A 44 1.67 14.26 13.00
C LEU A 44 1.54 14.98 14.33
N SER A 45 0.41 15.62 14.61
CA SER A 45 0.18 16.33 15.89
C SER A 45 0.15 15.41 17.10
N ARG A 46 -0.17 14.13 16.91
CA ARG A 46 -0.25 13.10 17.96
C ARG A 46 0.87 12.06 17.87
N ALA A 47 1.74 12.15 16.87
CA ALA A 47 2.76 11.14 16.59
C ALA A 47 4.00 11.35 17.44
N THR A 48 4.39 10.31 18.20
CA THR A 48 5.64 10.27 18.97
C THR A 48 6.82 10.06 18.04
N ASP A 49 6.75 9.00 17.23
CA ASP A 49 7.78 8.60 16.27
C ASP A 49 7.15 8.14 14.96
N PRO A 50 6.73 9.08 14.09
CA PRO A 50 5.99 8.75 12.89
C PRO A 50 6.88 8.11 11.83
N ILE A 51 6.44 6.96 11.34
CA ILE A 51 7.08 6.22 10.25
C ILE A 51 6.08 5.98 9.12
N ALA A 52 6.61 5.91 7.90
CA ALA A 52 5.88 5.47 6.73
C ALA A 52 6.34 4.05 6.38
N ILE A 53 5.40 3.14 6.19
CA ILE A 53 5.67 1.84 5.59
C ILE A 53 5.39 2.00 4.10
N GLU A 54 6.45 1.93 3.30
CA GLU A 54 6.41 1.92 1.85
C GLU A 54 6.37 0.48 1.36
N VAL A 55 5.35 0.17 0.56
CA VAL A 55 5.17 -1.11 -0.10
C VAL A 55 5.23 -0.89 -1.60
N GLN A 56 6.11 -1.64 -2.28
CA GLN A 56 6.14 -1.73 -3.72
C GLN A 56 5.49 -3.04 -4.16
N THR A 57 4.51 -2.97 -5.05
CA THR A 57 3.85 -4.16 -5.62
C THR A 57 4.64 -4.74 -6.79
N GLN A 58 4.49 -6.03 -7.06
CA GLN A 58 5.17 -6.70 -8.18
C GLN A 58 4.61 -6.26 -9.54
N GLU A 59 3.32 -5.97 -9.58
CA GLU A 59 2.64 -5.47 -10.76
C GLU A 59 2.02 -4.10 -10.47
N PRO A 60 1.90 -3.21 -11.48
CA PRO A 60 1.16 -1.97 -11.33
C PRO A 60 -0.26 -2.20 -10.80
N LEU A 61 -0.73 -1.29 -9.96
CA LEU A 61 -2.08 -1.34 -9.35
C LEU A 61 -3.21 -1.09 -10.36
N GLY A 62 -2.87 -0.80 -11.63
CA GLY A 62 -3.84 -0.49 -12.68
C GLY A 62 -4.52 0.87 -12.45
N SER A 63 -5.70 1.04 -13.05
CA SER A 63 -6.53 2.22 -12.81
C SER A 63 -7.17 2.12 -11.42
N LEU A 64 -6.79 3.03 -10.52
CA LEU A 64 -7.39 3.17 -9.20
C LEU A 64 -8.80 3.77 -9.37
N GLU A 65 -9.80 2.95 -9.70
CA GLU A 65 -11.19 3.39 -9.72
C GLU A 65 -11.63 3.83 -8.31
N ARG A 66 -12.48 4.86 -8.21
CA ARG A 66 -12.83 5.49 -6.91
C ARG A 66 -13.54 4.56 -5.92
N SER A 67 -14.08 3.43 -6.38
CA SER A 67 -14.90 2.53 -5.56
C SER A 67 -14.11 1.46 -4.81
N SER A 68 -12.81 1.30 -5.08
CA SER A 68 -11.96 0.33 -4.37
C SER A 68 -10.54 0.87 -4.26
N SER A 69 -10.00 0.92 -3.05
CA SER A 69 -8.63 1.34 -2.78
C SER A 69 -7.80 0.13 -2.31
N PRO A 70 -6.54 0.00 -2.75
CA PRO A 70 -5.63 -0.98 -2.18
C PRO A 70 -5.26 -0.55 -0.76
N GLU A 71 -5.20 -1.51 0.15
CA GLU A 71 -4.94 -1.31 1.57
C GLU A 71 -3.78 -2.17 2.05
N ILE A 72 -2.91 -1.60 2.88
CA ILE A 72 -1.82 -2.30 3.55
C ILE A 72 -2.34 -2.90 4.87
N TYR A 73 -2.02 -4.17 5.07
CA TYR A 73 -2.31 -4.91 6.31
C TYR A 73 -1.01 -5.35 6.96
N LEU A 74 -0.92 -5.17 8.28
CA LEU A 74 0.16 -5.71 9.10
C LEU A 74 -0.36 -6.85 9.96
N ASN A 75 0.26 -8.03 9.86
CA ASN A 75 -0.16 -9.23 10.61
C ASN A 75 -1.66 -9.55 10.44
N GLY A 76 -2.21 -9.30 9.25
CA GLY A 76 -3.64 -9.50 8.93
C GLY A 76 -4.56 -8.32 9.28
N GLU A 77 -4.10 -7.31 10.02
CA GLU A 77 -4.91 -6.16 10.44
C GLU A 77 -4.68 -4.94 9.56
N ARG A 78 -5.76 -4.20 9.23
CA ARG A 78 -5.64 -2.91 8.53
C ARG A 78 -5.14 -1.85 9.52
N VAL A 79 -4.05 -1.17 9.17
CA VAL A 79 -3.35 -0.28 10.11
C VAL A 79 -3.56 1.21 9.87
N GLY A 80 -4.23 1.59 8.79
CA GLY A 80 -4.55 2.97 8.48
C GLY A 80 -5.02 3.14 7.06
N ASP A 81 -5.27 4.39 6.66
CA ASP A 81 -5.58 4.74 5.29
C ASP A 81 -4.32 4.65 4.43
N THR A 82 -4.41 3.89 3.35
CA THR A 82 -3.31 3.68 2.43
C THR A 82 -3.30 4.74 1.33
N TRP A 83 -2.15 5.37 1.14
CA TRP A 83 -1.89 6.25 0.02
C TRP A 83 -1.35 5.45 -1.15
N ALA A 84 -2.08 5.45 -2.26
CA ALA A 84 -1.59 4.87 -3.51
C ALA A 84 -0.85 5.93 -4.34
N VAL A 85 0.41 5.64 -4.65
CA VAL A 85 1.28 6.45 -5.50
C VAL A 85 1.58 5.62 -6.76
N PRO A 86 0.90 5.89 -7.88
CA PRO A 86 1.08 5.14 -9.10
C PRO A 86 2.54 5.11 -9.59
N PRO A 87 2.96 4.02 -10.28
CA PRO A 87 2.11 2.91 -10.72
C PRO A 87 1.95 1.77 -9.69
N ASP A 88 2.86 1.65 -8.72
CA ASP A 88 3.09 0.41 -7.95
C ASP A 88 3.46 0.65 -6.48
N ARG A 89 3.36 1.89 -5.97
CA ARG A 89 3.75 2.20 -4.59
C ARG A 89 2.55 2.50 -3.71
N LEU A 90 2.61 1.99 -2.49
CA LEU A 90 1.63 2.20 -1.45
C LEU A 90 2.34 2.69 -0.19
N PHE A 91 1.71 3.60 0.54
CA PHE A 91 2.22 4.09 1.81
C PHE A 91 1.13 4.01 2.87
N VAL A 92 1.49 3.52 4.05
CA VAL A 92 0.68 3.70 5.26
C VAL A 92 1.53 4.35 6.35
N PHE A 93 0.91 5.25 7.11
CA PHE A 93 1.59 6.06 8.10
C PHE A 93 1.20 5.61 9.50
N LEU A 94 2.19 5.33 10.34
CA LEU A 94 2.00 4.98 11.74
C LEU A 94 2.48 6.14 12.62
N PRO A 95 1.76 6.47 13.71
CA PRO A 95 2.14 7.56 14.61
C PRO A 95 3.31 7.21 15.53
N ASP A 96 3.62 5.92 15.69
CA ASP A 96 4.66 5.44 16.60
C ASP A 96 5.26 4.12 16.08
N ALA A 97 6.56 4.11 15.79
CA ALA A 97 7.28 2.91 15.39
C ALA A 97 7.27 1.81 16.46
N ALA A 98 7.08 2.15 17.74
CA ALA A 98 7.02 1.19 18.83
C ALA A 98 5.81 0.24 18.74
N SER A 99 4.79 0.58 17.94
CA SER A 99 3.64 -0.30 17.70
C SER A 99 3.99 -1.53 16.84
N LEU A 100 5.16 -1.55 16.20
CA LEU A 100 5.61 -2.68 15.38
C LEU A 100 6.24 -3.78 16.22
N LYS A 101 5.88 -5.02 15.90
CA LYS A 101 6.54 -6.23 16.43
C LYS A 101 7.97 -6.35 15.88
N ASP A 102 8.76 -7.28 16.42
CA ASP A 102 10.13 -7.55 15.93
C ASP A 102 10.16 -7.95 14.45
N ALA A 103 9.12 -8.69 14.01
CA ALA A 103 8.82 -8.98 12.63
C ALA A 103 7.31 -8.81 12.39
N ASN A 104 6.95 -8.13 11.30
CA ASN A 104 5.58 -7.93 10.89
C ASN A 104 5.39 -8.48 9.49
N GLU A 105 4.33 -9.28 9.34
CA GLU A 105 3.85 -9.70 8.03
C GLU A 105 3.18 -8.50 7.34
N VAL A 106 3.54 -8.22 6.10
CA VAL A 106 2.98 -7.12 5.30
C VAL A 106 2.30 -7.71 4.07
N THR A 107 1.00 -7.47 3.98
CA THR A 107 0.18 -7.86 2.83
C THR A 107 -0.59 -6.66 2.29
N VAL A 108 -1.01 -6.75 1.05
CA VAL A 108 -1.86 -5.77 0.37
C VAL A 108 -3.10 -6.48 -0.14
N ALA A 109 -4.25 -5.82 -0.06
CA ALA A 109 -5.49 -6.29 -0.67
C ALA A 109 -6.34 -5.10 -1.13
N TRP A 110 -7.27 -5.32 -2.06
CA TRP A 110 -8.29 -4.33 -2.40
C TRP A 110 -9.39 -4.34 -1.35
N LEU A 111 -9.71 -3.17 -0.79
CA LEU A 111 -10.78 -3.01 0.18
C LEU A 111 -12.12 -3.49 -0.39
N GLY A 112 -12.83 -4.35 0.34
CA GLY A 112 -14.08 -4.95 -0.10
C GLY A 112 -13.93 -6.19 -0.98
N ASN A 113 -12.70 -6.58 -1.35
CA ASN A 113 -12.42 -7.85 -2.01
C ASN A 113 -11.16 -8.54 -1.44
N GLU A 114 -10.96 -8.45 -0.13
CA GLU A 114 -9.74 -8.88 0.55
C GLU A 114 -9.48 -10.38 0.39
N ALA A 115 -10.53 -11.19 0.46
CA ALA A 115 -10.42 -12.64 0.38
C ALA A 115 -9.83 -13.12 -0.96
N GLN A 116 -10.07 -12.40 -2.04
CA GLN A 116 -9.61 -12.77 -3.39
C GLN A 116 -8.30 -12.07 -3.77
N THR A 117 -8.04 -10.90 -3.21
CA THR A 117 -6.96 -10.01 -3.66
C THR A 117 -5.80 -9.86 -2.68
N ARG A 118 -5.91 -10.41 -1.47
CA ARG A 118 -4.82 -10.40 -0.51
C ARG A 118 -3.58 -11.08 -1.07
N SER A 119 -2.42 -10.48 -0.86
CA SER A 119 -1.12 -11.07 -1.20
C SER A 119 -1.03 -12.51 -0.70
N THR A 120 -0.61 -13.42 -1.57
CA THR A 120 -0.38 -14.82 -1.20
C THR A 120 1.04 -15.05 -0.67
N ARG A 121 1.98 -14.19 -1.05
CA ARG A 121 3.35 -14.15 -0.51
C ARG A 121 3.54 -12.86 0.28
N PRO A 122 3.35 -12.88 1.61
CA PRO A 122 3.59 -11.71 2.42
C PRO A 122 5.06 -11.30 2.41
N ALA A 123 5.31 -9.99 2.48
CA ALA A 123 6.65 -9.48 2.76
C ALA A 123 6.85 -9.35 4.28
N THR A 124 8.10 -9.41 4.73
CA THR A 124 8.42 -9.25 6.15
C THR A 124 9.09 -7.90 6.39
N LEU A 125 8.52 -7.11 7.29
CA LEU A 125 9.15 -5.90 7.83
C LEU A 125 9.74 -6.24 9.21
N THR A 126 11.06 -6.17 9.34
CA THR A 126 11.76 -6.42 10.60
C THR A 126 12.22 -5.13 11.27
N ARG A 127 12.48 -5.17 12.58
CA ARG A 127 13.03 -4.01 13.31
C ARG A 127 14.33 -3.45 12.75
N GLN A 128 15.16 -4.27 12.11
CA GLN A 128 16.41 -3.82 11.48
C GLN A 128 16.19 -2.92 10.25
N MET A 129 14.97 -2.92 9.70
CA MET A 129 14.58 -2.10 8.57
C MET A 129 13.96 -0.77 8.99
N LEU A 130 13.80 -0.53 10.30
CA LEU A 130 13.33 0.75 10.82
C LEU A 130 14.44 1.80 10.73
N PRO A 131 14.09 3.06 10.43
CA PRO A 131 15.02 4.15 10.23
C PRO A 131 15.66 4.69 11.53
#